data_AF-A0A9W8PGB1-F1
#
_entry.id   AF-A0A9W8PGB1-F1
#
_cell.length_a   1.000
_cell.length_b   1.000
_cell.length_c   1.000
_cell.angle_alpha   90.00
_cell.angle_beta   90.00
_cell.angle_gamma   90.00
#
_symmetry.space_group_name_H-M   'P 1'
#
loop_
_entity.id
_entity.type
_entity.pdbx_description
1 polymer ?
#
loop_
_entity_poly.entity_id
_entity_poly.type
_entity_poly.pdbx_seq_one_letter_code
_entity_poly.pdbx_strand_id
1 'polypeptide(L)'
;MSDSALANGHDALEEKLGRLSKKPGVKASIVLDRATGAILKTSGQVDALQTSKSRTTSTATTFSNDTPALEESETRGVEQFAAIVWNYVNSSGNLVQELDGEVRTIPDIMNIQS
;
A
#
# COMPACT_ATOMS: atom_id res chain seq x y z
N MET A 1 28.77 0.32 -21.39
CA MET A 1 27.50 0.99 -21.70
C MET A 1 26.49 0.55 -20.64
N SER A 2 26.60 1.06 -19.42
CA SER A 2 25.80 0.58 -18.30
C SER A 2 25.41 1.77 -17.44
N ASP A 3 24.31 2.46 -17.79
CA ASP A 3 23.55 3.27 -16.82
C ASP A 3 22.14 3.73 -17.28
N SER A 4 21.56 3.12 -18.32
CA SER A 4 20.23 3.52 -18.82
C SER A 4 19.06 2.74 -18.22
N ALA A 5 19.31 1.72 -17.39
CA ALA A 5 18.24 0.87 -16.86
C ALA A 5 17.45 1.53 -15.72
N LEU A 6 18.07 2.42 -14.94
CA LEU A 6 17.44 3.10 -13.81
C LEU A 6 16.52 4.25 -14.25
N ALA A 7 16.91 5.01 -15.27
CA ALA A 7 16.10 6.10 -15.82
C ALA A 7 14.77 5.58 -16.40
N ASN A 8 14.81 4.46 -17.13
CA ASN A 8 13.62 3.86 -17.74
C ASN A 8 12.56 3.40 -16.72
N GLY A 9 12.97 2.94 -15.53
CA GLY A 9 12.05 2.41 -14.53
C GLY A 9 11.18 3.48 -13.90
N HIS A 10 11.79 4.62 -13.55
CA HIS A 10 11.09 5.77 -12.98
C HIS A 10 10.15 6.42 -14.00
N ASP A 11 10.62 6.64 -15.22
CA ASP A 11 9.81 7.25 -16.28
C ASP A 11 8.63 6.36 -16.68
N ALA A 12 8.83 5.04 -16.77
CA ALA A 12 7.75 4.09 -17.04
C ALA A 12 6.72 4.01 -15.90
N LEU A 13 7.16 4.16 -14.64
CA LEU A 13 6.26 4.24 -13.50
C LEU A 13 5.42 5.51 -13.56
N GLU A 14 6.05 6.65 -13.82
CA GLU A 14 5.37 7.95 -13.93
C GLU A 14 4.37 7.95 -15.09
N GLU A 15 4.71 7.37 -16.24
CA GLU A 15 3.79 7.20 -17.36
C GLU A 15 2.55 6.39 -16.94
N LYS A 16 2.75 5.28 -16.23
CA LYS A 16 1.64 4.43 -15.74
C LYS A 16 0.78 5.15 -14.72
N LEU A 17 1.37 5.89 -13.78
CA LEU A 17 0.63 6.71 -12.82
C LEU A 17 -0.16 7.81 -13.53
N GLY A 18 0.43 8.47 -14.52
CA GLY A 18 -0.23 9.47 -15.35
C GLY A 18 -1.37 8.92 -16.20
N ARG A 19 -1.28 7.66 -16.64
CA ARG A 19 -2.39 6.95 -17.30
C ARG A 19 -3.46 6.50 -16.32
N LEU A 20 -3.07 6.09 -15.12
CA LEU A 20 -3.98 5.65 -14.06
C LEU A 20 -4.85 6.81 -13.56
N SER A 21 -4.26 7.98 -13.32
CA SER A 21 -4.99 9.17 -12.85
C SER A 21 -6.04 9.67 -13.84
N LYS A 22 -5.86 9.39 -15.13
CA LYS A 22 -6.81 9.74 -16.20
C LYS A 22 -7.98 8.75 -16.34
N LYS A 23 -7.95 7.60 -15.67
CA LYS A 23 -9.03 6.62 -15.76
C LYS A 23 -10.26 7.12 -14.98
N PRO A 24 -11.48 7.02 -15.56
CA PRO A 24 -12.70 7.37 -14.85
C PRO A 24 -12.81 6.62 -13.52
N GLY A 25 -13.12 7.34 -12.45
CA GLY A 25 -13.28 6.78 -11.10
C GLY A 25 -12.01 6.72 -10.25
N VAL A 26 -10.82 6.93 -10.82
CA VAL A 26 -9.59 7.03 -10.02
C VAL A 26 -9.56 8.37 -9.29
N LYS A 27 -9.47 8.31 -7.95
CA LYS A 27 -9.45 9.50 -7.07
C LYS A 27 -8.06 9.82 -6.54
N ALA A 28 -7.31 8.80 -6.17
CA ALA A 28 -5.93 8.92 -5.71
C ALA A 28 -5.10 7.71 -6.10
N SER A 29 -3.77 7.89 -6.07
CA SER A 29 -2.80 6.81 -6.14
C SER A 29 -1.76 6.98 -5.03
N ILE A 30 -1.35 5.86 -4.43
CA ILE A 30 -0.34 5.81 -3.38
C ILE A 30 0.70 4.76 -3.79
N VAL A 31 1.97 5.16 -3.73
CA VAL A 31 3.11 4.28 -3.96
C VAL A 31 3.75 4.00 -2.61
N LEU A 32 3.92 2.71 -2.29
CA LEU A 32 4.51 2.25 -1.04
C LEU A 32 5.85 1.56 -1.32
N ASP A 33 6.81 1.73 -0.42
CA ASP A 33 7.97 0.87 -0.35
C ASP A 33 7.53 -0.54 0.06
N ARG A 34 7.93 -1.54 -0.71
CA ARG A 34 7.57 -2.93 -0.48
C ARG A 34 8.12 -3.45 0.84
N ALA A 35 9.36 -3.09 1.18
CA ALA A 35 10.06 -3.65 2.32
C ALA A 35 9.52 -3.09 3.65
N THR A 36 9.25 -1.79 3.70
CA THR A 36 8.87 -1.09 4.93
C THR A 36 7.41 -0.69 5.00
N GLY A 37 6.69 -0.66 3.87
CA GLY A 37 5.35 -0.07 3.78
C GLY A 37 5.33 1.45 3.81
N ALA A 38 6.50 2.11 3.80
CA ALA A 38 6.59 3.57 3.83
C ALA A 38 6.00 4.19 2.55
N ILE A 39 5.30 5.32 2.70
CA ILE A 39 4.73 6.03 1.56
C ILE A 39 5.87 6.73 0.79
N LEU A 40 6.03 6.37 -0.48
CA LEU A 40 7.02 6.97 -1.38
C LEU A 40 6.43 8.14 -2.18
N LYS A 41 5.15 8.03 -2.58
CA LYS A 41 4.46 9.05 -3.37
C LYS A 41 2.95 8.97 -3.17
N THR A 42 2.30 10.12 -3.12
CA THR A 42 0.84 10.25 -3.17
C THR A 42 0.46 11.17 -4.33
N SER A 43 -0.69 10.91 -4.95
CA SER A 43 -1.25 11.80 -5.97
C SER A 43 -2.77 11.78 -5.94
N GLY A 44 -3.42 12.92 -6.20
CA GLY A 44 -4.88 13.01 -6.26
C GLY A 44 -5.52 13.31 -4.91
N GLN A 45 -6.82 13.05 -4.81
CA GLN A 45 -7.64 13.36 -3.63
C GLN A 45 -7.56 12.22 -2.60
N VAL A 46 -6.69 12.40 -1.60
CA VAL A 46 -6.44 11.41 -0.54
C VAL A 46 -7.38 11.55 0.65
N ASP A 47 -8.20 12.59 0.69
CA ASP A 47 -9.16 12.89 1.78
C ASP A 47 -10.17 11.76 2.00
N ALA A 48 -10.54 11.06 0.91
CA ALA A 48 -11.44 9.91 0.95
C ALA A 48 -10.81 8.65 1.60
N LEU A 49 -9.50 8.64 1.79
CA LEU A 49 -8.75 7.52 2.36
C LEU A 49 -8.64 7.62 3.89
N GLN A 50 -9.20 8.68 4.49
CA GLN A 50 -9.36 8.74 5.93
C GLN A 50 -10.23 7.58 6.41
N THR A 51 -9.61 6.65 7.13
CA THR A 51 -10.34 5.61 7.85
C THR A 51 -11.28 6.25 8.87
N SER A 52 -12.53 5.79 8.91
CA SER A 52 -13.62 6.30 9.75
C SER A 52 -13.29 6.38 11.24
N LYS A 53 -12.21 5.73 11.69
CA LYS A 53 -11.71 5.75 13.06
C LYS A 53 -11.09 7.09 13.48
N SER A 54 -10.66 7.93 12.53
CA SER A 54 -10.23 9.32 12.79
C SER A 54 -11.41 10.27 13.02
N ARG A 55 -12.61 9.94 12.52
CA ARG A 55 -13.80 10.80 12.64
C ARG A 55 -14.41 10.83 14.05
N THR A 56 -14.07 9.88 14.92
CA THR A 56 -14.65 9.79 16.28
C THR A 56 -13.84 10.55 17.33
N THR A 57 -12.59 10.92 17.05
CA THR A 57 -11.75 11.70 17.97
C THR A 57 -11.79 13.21 17.72
N SER A 58 -12.24 13.66 16.55
CA SER A 58 -12.32 15.09 16.22
C SER A 58 -13.52 15.83 16.81
N THR A 59 -14.46 15.14 17.47
CA THR A 59 -15.67 15.77 18.06
C THR A 59 -15.53 16.05 19.56
N ALA A 60 -14.40 15.73 20.20
CA ALA A 60 -14.27 15.84 21.66
C ALA A 60 -13.34 16.95 22.19
N THR A 61 -12.52 17.58 21.35
CA THR A 61 -11.58 18.65 21.74
C THR A 61 -11.27 19.45 20.46
N THR A 62 -11.38 20.75 20.31
CA THR A 62 -11.42 21.89 21.23
C THR A 62 -11.69 23.10 20.33
N PHE A 63 -12.48 24.07 20.81
CA PHE A 63 -12.51 25.42 20.25
C PHE A 63 -11.10 26.02 20.34
N SER A 64 -10.35 26.08 19.23
CA SER A 64 -9.30 27.09 19.03
C SER A 64 -8.73 27.05 17.62
N ASN A 65 -8.80 28.23 16.99
CA ASN A 65 -7.99 28.78 15.92
C ASN A 65 -6.64 28.07 15.68
N ASP A 66 -6.47 27.47 14.51
CA ASP A 66 -5.40 27.79 13.53
C ASP A 66 -5.44 26.79 12.37
N THR A 67 -5.07 27.26 11.19
CA THR A 67 -5.13 26.59 9.89
C THR A 67 -4.08 25.47 9.59
N PRO A 68 -3.21 24.95 10.50
CA PRO A 68 -2.33 23.81 10.19
C PRO A 68 -2.85 22.43 10.66
N ALA A 69 -3.96 22.35 11.40
CA ALA A 69 -4.41 21.07 12.00
C ALA A 69 -5.13 20.10 11.03
N LEU A 70 -5.57 20.59 9.87
CA LEU A 70 -6.29 19.78 8.87
C LEU A 70 -5.33 18.88 8.06
N GLU A 71 -4.21 19.44 7.61
CA GLU A 71 -3.17 18.73 6.84
C GLU A 71 -2.54 17.58 7.66
N GLU A 72 -2.29 17.78 8.96
CA GLU A 72 -1.71 16.75 9.82
C GLU A 72 -2.69 15.58 10.06
N SER A 73 -3.98 15.88 10.18
CA SER A 73 -5.03 14.86 10.34
C SER A 73 -5.25 14.05 9.07
N GLU A 74 -5.18 14.70 7.90
CA GLU A 74 -5.25 14.04 6.59
C GLU A 74 -4.05 13.12 6.37
N THR A 75 -2.83 13.61 6.65
CA THR A 75 -1.59 12.83 6.49
C THR A 75 -1.60 11.58 7.37
N ARG A 76 -2.04 11.70 8.63
CA ARG A 76 -2.20 10.57 9.56
C ARG A 76 -3.22 9.54 9.09
N GLY A 77 -4.30 9.97 8.45
CA GLY A 77 -5.31 9.08 7.88
C GLY A 77 -4.76 8.22 6.74
N VAL A 78 -3.96 8.83 5.86
CA VAL A 78 -3.34 8.14 4.73
C VAL A 78 -2.26 7.16 5.19
N GLU A 79 -1.46 7.53 6.19
CA GLU A 79 -0.47 6.63 6.80
C GLU A 79 -1.12 5.39 7.41
N GLN A 80 -2.22 5.58 8.15
CA GLN A 80 -2.96 4.47 8.73
C GLN A 80 -3.57 3.57 7.65
N PHE A 81 -4.12 4.15 6.59
CA PHE A 81 -4.64 3.40 5.45
C PHE A 81 -3.53 2.59 4.76
N ALA A 82 -2.37 3.21 4.50
CA ALA A 82 -1.21 2.56 3.92
C ALA A 82 -0.75 1.36 4.77
N ALA A 83 -0.67 1.53 6.09
CA ALA A 83 -0.31 0.45 7.01
C ALA A 83 -1.28 -0.74 6.96
N ILE A 84 -2.60 -0.49 6.90
CA ILE A 84 -3.62 -1.54 6.79
C ILE A 84 -3.46 -2.31 5.47
N VAL A 85 -3.32 -1.59 4.35
CA VAL A 85 -3.16 -2.21 3.02
C VAL A 85 -1.86 -3.02 2.95
N TRP A 86 -0.76 -2.48 3.47
CA TRP A 86 0.53 -3.19 3.48
C TRP A 86 0.46 -4.48 4.32
N ASN A 87 -0.14 -4.42 5.52
CA ASN A 87 -0.38 -5.61 6.33
C ASN A 87 -1.24 -6.64 5.61
N TYR A 88 -2.31 -6.21 4.94
CA TYR A 88 -3.17 -7.09 4.16
C TYR A 88 -2.40 -7.80 3.02
N VAL A 89 -1.57 -7.06 2.28
CA VAL A 89 -0.76 -7.61 1.19
C VAL A 89 0.25 -8.64 1.73
N ASN A 90 0.92 -8.34 2.85
CA ASN A 90 1.86 -9.27 3.47
C ASN A 90 1.17 -10.56 3.96
N SER A 91 0.05 -10.43 4.68
CA SER A 91 -0.72 -11.59 5.15
C SER A 91 -1.23 -12.45 3.99
N SER A 92 -1.69 -11.83 2.91
CA SER A 92 -2.12 -12.55 1.70
C SER A 92 -0.95 -13.26 1.02
N GLY A 93 0.24 -12.64 0.97
CA GLY A 93 1.45 -13.26 0.44
C GLY A 93 1.94 -14.45 1.25
N ASN A 94 1.81 -14.40 2.58
CA ASN A 94 2.13 -15.52 3.46
C ASN A 94 1.16 -16.68 3.26
N LEU A 95 -0.15 -16.40 3.18
CA LEU A 95 -1.16 -17.43 2.92
C LEU A 95 -0.89 -18.20 1.62
N VAL A 96 -0.53 -17.49 0.55
CA VAL A 96 -0.20 -18.12 -0.74
C VAL A 96 1.07 -18.98 -0.63
N GLN A 97 2.08 -18.52 0.10
CA GLN A 97 3.31 -19.30 0.33
C GLN A 97 3.06 -20.55 1.17
N GLU A 98 2.22 -20.48 2.19
CA GLU A 98 1.83 -21.62 3.00
C GLU A 98 1.10 -22.67 2.16
N LEU A 99 0.15 -22.24 1.32
CA LEU A 99 -0.61 -23.13 0.45
C LEU A 99 0.26 -23.76 -0.66
N ASP A 100 1.19 -23.02 -1.27
CA ASP A 100 2.11 -23.54 -2.29
C ASP A 100 3.19 -24.47 -1.68
N GLY A 101 3.64 -24.16 -0.45
CA GLY A 101 4.61 -24.98 0.28
C GLY A 101 4.06 -26.36 0.62
N GLU A 102 2.77 -26.47 0.93
CA GLU A 102 2.15 -27.75 1.30
C GLU A 102 2.09 -28.73 0.11
N VAL A 103 1.93 -28.25 -1.13
CA VAL A 103 1.91 -29.10 -2.33
C VAL A 103 3.28 -29.75 -2.61
N ARG A 104 4.39 -29.12 -2.21
CA ARG A 104 5.75 -29.66 -2.43
C ARG A 104 6.14 -30.76 -1.44
N THR A 105 5.45 -30.90 -0.32
CA THR A 105 5.93 -31.70 0.82
C THR A 105 5.23 -33.04 0.97
N ILE A 106 4.49 -33.52 -0.04
CA ILE A 106 4.09 -34.94 -0.08
C ILE A 106 5.37 -35.74 -0.35
N PRO A 107 5.89 -36.52 0.61
CA PRO A 107 7.02 -37.40 0.33
C PRO A 107 6.52 -38.48 -0.62
N ASP A 108 7.30 -38.72 -1.69
CA ASP A 108 7.20 -39.92 -2.51
C ASP A 108 7.10 -41.12 -1.57
N ILE A 109 5.92 -41.74 -1.52
CA ILE A 109 5.70 -43.08 -0.97
C ILE A 109 6.37 -44.08 -1.91
N MET A 110 7.70 -44.06 -1.94
CA MET A 110 8.54 -45.11 -2.47
C MET A 110 9.44 -45.62 -1.35
N ASN A 111 8.98 -46.62 -0.59
CA ASN A 111 9.84 -47.72 -0.14
C ASN A 111 9.03 -48.85 0.54
N ILE A 112 8.57 -49.84 -0.23
CA ILE A 112 8.45 -51.22 0.26
C ILE A 112 9.02 -52.15 -0.82
N GLN A 113 10.33 -52.33 -0.79
CA GLN A 113 10.98 -53.54 -1.31
C GLN A 113 11.15 -54.50 -0.12
N SER A 114 10.39 -55.59 -0.11
CA SER A 114 10.90 -56.98 -0.14
C SER A 114 9.76 -57.98 -0.20
#